data_AF-A0A8T8ICF5-F1
#
_entry.id   AF-A0A8T8ICF5-F1
#
_cell.length_a   1.000
_cell.length_b   1.000
_cell.length_c   1.000
_cell.angle_alpha   90.00
_cell.angle_beta   90.00
_cell.angle_gamma   90.00
#
_symmetry.space_group_name_H-M   'P 1'
#
loop_
_entity.id
_entity.type
_entity.pdbx_description
1 polymer ?
#
loop_
_entity_poly.entity_id
_entity_poly.type
_entity_poly.pdbx_seq_one_letter_code
_entity_poly.pdbx_strand_id
1 'polypeptide(L)'
;MQKEVNVVYDNRPIGFIDSGFGGLTVVKQALKQLPNETVIFIGDSARCPYGPRPSEEVTQFTFELVNYLQQYDIKMLVVACNTATAAALPLLKEYLDIPVLGVILPGARAAIKASQNDNIGVIATQGTISSQFYDHALKAKKPSLHIWNKACPSLVDMVEGKTNVDMTKIATELSMFKDSNIDTLILGCTHFPMLKREIESIMGEDVTLIDSGVETINDVSAFLDYFNLSASPTTQPKQHRFFTTGDATEFKKVAASWLGRRDLTVESVTLNEGVNPMKKTILIATKNAGKAKEFQAIFGKQGYTVKTLLDYPEIEDVEETGVTFEENARLKAETIAKLLNVMVISDDSGLCVDFLDGAPGIYSARYAGEPKSDARNIAKLLAILGEVPEEKRTAKFHCTVVMAFPDRESIVATGELFGRIAPIPKGDGGFGYDPVFFLPEYNKTAAELGTEMKNKISHRKLAIDALMRQIESEGVLW
;
A
#
# COMPACT_ATOMS: atom_id res chain seq x y z
N MET A 1 -16.14 -40.21 -29.53
CA MET A 1 -15.28 -39.76 -28.41
C MET A 1 -15.75 -38.37 -28.02
N GLN A 2 -16.53 -38.25 -26.94
CA GLN A 2 -16.75 -36.96 -26.29
C GLN A 2 -15.42 -36.55 -25.66
N LYS A 3 -14.88 -35.40 -26.07
CA LYS A 3 -13.75 -34.80 -25.36
C LYS A 3 -14.29 -34.32 -24.01
N GLU A 4 -13.94 -35.00 -22.94
CA GLU A 4 -14.20 -34.48 -21.59
C GLU A 4 -13.43 -33.16 -21.43
N VAL A 5 -14.15 -32.08 -21.14
CA VAL A 5 -13.53 -30.83 -20.72
C VAL A 5 -13.03 -31.09 -19.30
N ASN A 6 -11.70 -31.21 -19.14
CA ASN A 6 -11.09 -31.28 -17.82
C ASN A 6 -11.25 -29.92 -17.14
N VAL A 7 -12.34 -29.75 -16.39
CA VAL A 7 -12.59 -28.56 -15.57
C VAL A 7 -11.77 -28.70 -14.29
N VAL A 8 -10.81 -27.80 -14.09
CA VAL A 8 -10.09 -27.67 -12.81
C VAL A 8 -10.94 -26.80 -11.89
N TYR A 9 -11.15 -27.26 -10.66
CA TYR A 9 -11.93 -26.54 -9.66
C TYR A 9 -11.02 -25.99 -8.56
N ASP A 10 -11.32 -24.77 -8.11
CA ASP A 10 -10.70 -24.17 -6.93
C ASP A 10 -11.76 -23.97 -5.84
N ASN A 11 -11.68 -24.75 -4.75
CA ASN A 11 -12.66 -24.70 -3.66
C ASN A 11 -12.34 -23.64 -2.59
N ARG A 12 -11.24 -22.87 -2.75
CA ARG A 12 -10.93 -21.77 -1.85
C ARG A 12 -12.05 -20.73 -1.85
N PRO A 13 -12.28 -20.03 -0.72
CA PRO A 13 -13.38 -19.09 -0.58
C PRO A 13 -13.16 -17.77 -1.35
N ILE A 14 -14.26 -17.07 -1.64
CA ILE A 14 -14.23 -15.67 -2.06
C ILE A 14 -14.37 -14.81 -0.80
N GLY A 15 -13.41 -13.89 -0.63
CA GLY A 15 -13.41 -12.93 0.46
C GLY A 15 -14.25 -11.70 0.13
N PHE A 16 -15.07 -11.24 1.07
CA PHE A 16 -15.86 -10.02 0.97
C PHE A 16 -15.57 -9.11 2.16
N ILE A 17 -15.24 -7.85 1.88
CA ILE A 17 -15.01 -6.83 2.92
C ILE A 17 -16.00 -5.68 2.77
N ASP A 18 -16.52 -5.18 3.90
CA ASP A 18 -17.39 -4.02 3.96
C ASP A 18 -17.17 -3.23 5.25
N SER A 19 -17.63 -1.97 5.28
CA SER A 19 -17.55 -1.15 6.50
C SER A 19 -18.53 -1.58 7.58
N GLY A 20 -19.53 -2.43 7.28
CA GLY A 20 -20.52 -2.86 8.25
C GLY A 20 -21.49 -3.91 7.68
N PHE A 21 -22.80 -3.67 7.82
CA PHE A 21 -23.84 -4.60 7.37
C PHE A 21 -24.16 -4.46 5.88
N GLY A 22 -23.93 -3.28 5.30
CA GLY A 22 -24.31 -2.93 3.94
C GLY A 22 -23.88 -3.99 2.92
N GLY A 23 -22.62 -4.44 2.98
CA GLY A 23 -22.05 -5.41 2.05
C GLY A 23 -22.76 -6.77 1.99
N LEU A 24 -23.63 -7.08 2.97
CA LEU A 24 -24.49 -8.27 2.91
C LEU A 24 -25.45 -8.24 1.73
N THR A 25 -25.76 -7.08 1.15
CA THR A 25 -26.55 -6.99 -0.10
C THR A 25 -25.78 -7.58 -1.28
N VAL A 26 -24.46 -7.36 -1.35
CA VAL A 26 -23.57 -7.98 -2.34
C VAL A 26 -23.43 -9.47 -2.08
N VAL A 27 -23.25 -9.88 -0.82
CA VAL A 27 -23.19 -11.31 -0.44
C VAL A 27 -24.49 -12.03 -0.80
N LYS A 28 -25.65 -11.40 -0.59
CA LYS A 28 -26.95 -11.96 -0.99
C LYS A 28 -27.00 -12.29 -2.48
N GLN A 29 -26.42 -11.43 -3.32
CA GLN A 29 -26.29 -11.68 -4.76
C GLN A 29 -25.30 -12.82 -5.03
N ALA A 30 -24.17 -12.88 -4.34
CA ALA A 30 -23.21 -13.98 -4.47
C ALA A 30 -23.85 -15.33 -4.14
N LEU A 31 -24.55 -15.44 -3.01
CA LEU A 31 -25.24 -16.67 -2.60
C LEU A 31 -26.34 -17.10 -3.57
N LYS A 32 -26.91 -16.16 -4.33
CA LYS A 32 -27.96 -16.42 -5.32
C LYS A 32 -27.37 -16.85 -6.68
N GLN A 33 -26.36 -16.12 -7.16
CA GLN A 33 -25.83 -16.27 -8.52
C GLN A 33 -24.66 -17.26 -8.59
N LEU A 34 -23.93 -17.44 -7.48
CA LEU A 34 -22.76 -18.29 -7.35
C LEU A 34 -22.98 -19.34 -6.23
N PRO A 35 -23.99 -20.21 -6.33
CA PRO A 35 -24.38 -21.12 -5.25
C PRO A 35 -23.29 -22.15 -4.88
N ASN A 36 -22.32 -22.37 -5.78
CA ASN A 36 -21.22 -23.30 -5.57
C ASN A 36 -20.04 -22.66 -4.81
N GLU A 37 -20.03 -21.34 -4.65
CA GLU A 37 -18.91 -20.63 -4.04
C GLU A 37 -19.03 -20.56 -2.52
N THR A 38 -17.90 -20.69 -1.83
CA THR A 38 -17.82 -20.46 -0.38
C THR A 38 -17.55 -18.97 -0.15
N VAL A 39 -18.28 -18.37 0.79
CA VAL A 39 -18.18 -16.94 1.12
C VAL A 39 -17.52 -16.79 2.48
N ILE A 40 -16.50 -15.95 2.54
CA ILE A 40 -15.99 -15.41 3.81
C ILE A 40 -16.21 -13.91 3.79
N PHE A 41 -17.01 -13.43 4.72
CA PHE A 41 -17.36 -12.01 4.83
C PHE A 41 -16.82 -11.42 6.12
N ILE A 42 -16.28 -10.20 6.07
CA ILE A 42 -15.99 -9.40 7.25
C ILE A 42 -16.57 -7.98 7.10
N GLY A 43 -17.31 -7.55 8.12
CA GLY A 43 -17.89 -6.21 8.22
C GLY A 43 -17.33 -5.42 9.39
N ASP A 44 -16.79 -4.23 9.13
CA ASP A 44 -16.15 -3.39 10.16
C ASP A 44 -17.14 -2.54 10.99
N SER A 45 -18.19 -3.18 11.52
CA SER A 45 -19.30 -2.50 12.19
C SER A 45 -18.86 -1.62 13.37
N ALA A 46 -17.73 -1.89 14.04
CA ALA A 46 -17.22 -1.06 15.13
C ALA A 46 -16.74 0.33 14.66
N ARG A 47 -16.36 0.48 13.38
CA ARG A 47 -15.85 1.73 12.81
C ARG A 47 -16.75 2.31 11.70
N CYS A 48 -17.86 1.64 11.40
CA CYS A 48 -18.93 2.16 10.54
C CYS A 48 -19.47 3.50 11.09
N PRO A 49 -19.78 4.51 10.24
CA PRO A 49 -19.66 4.52 8.77
C PRO A 49 -18.31 4.99 8.27
N TYR A 50 -17.89 4.48 7.10
CA TYR A 50 -16.71 4.98 6.38
C TYR A 50 -16.99 6.25 5.57
N GLY A 51 -18.25 6.48 5.17
CA GLY A 51 -18.67 7.60 4.32
C GLY A 51 -18.13 8.99 4.69
N PRO A 52 -18.15 9.42 5.97
CA PRO A 52 -17.66 10.74 6.37
C PRO A 52 -16.16 10.78 6.73
N ARG A 53 -15.45 9.65 6.66
CA ARG A 53 -14.05 9.55 7.11
C ARG A 53 -13.06 10.01 6.03
N PRO A 54 -11.86 10.48 6.40
CA PRO A 54 -10.78 10.75 5.46
C PRO A 54 -10.39 9.51 4.65
N SER A 55 -9.99 9.71 3.40
CA SER A 55 -9.64 8.59 2.50
C SER A 55 -8.49 7.76 3.05
N GLU A 56 -7.52 8.40 3.70
CA GLU A 56 -6.36 7.74 4.31
C GLU A 56 -6.77 6.77 5.43
N GLU A 57 -7.72 7.20 6.26
CA GLU A 57 -8.27 6.39 7.35
C GLU A 57 -9.07 5.20 6.79
N VAL A 58 -9.91 5.44 5.77
CA VAL A 58 -10.67 4.38 5.09
C VAL A 58 -9.74 3.36 4.44
N THR A 59 -8.67 3.81 3.78
CA THR A 59 -7.66 2.93 3.19
C THR A 59 -7.02 2.06 4.25
N GLN A 60 -6.58 2.66 5.37
CA GLN A 60 -6.00 1.89 6.47
C GLN A 60 -6.95 0.80 6.98
N PHE A 61 -8.19 1.15 7.32
CA PHE A 61 -9.15 0.16 7.83
C PHE A 61 -9.44 -0.93 6.81
N THR A 62 -9.48 -0.60 5.52
CA THR A 62 -9.69 -1.57 4.45
C THR A 62 -8.54 -2.59 4.39
N PHE A 63 -7.29 -2.15 4.53
CA PHE A 63 -6.14 -3.05 4.56
C PHE A 63 -6.11 -3.94 5.81
N GLU A 64 -6.55 -3.45 6.96
CA GLU A 64 -6.68 -4.28 8.17
C GLU A 64 -7.71 -5.40 7.98
N LEU A 65 -8.83 -5.14 7.29
CA LEU A 65 -9.80 -6.18 6.93
C LEU A 65 -9.19 -7.22 5.97
N VAL A 66 -8.42 -6.76 4.99
CA VAL A 66 -7.74 -7.64 4.02
C VAL A 66 -6.71 -8.53 4.71
N ASN A 67 -5.86 -7.95 5.57
CA ASN A 67 -4.87 -8.71 6.35
C ASN A 67 -5.54 -9.76 7.22
N TYR A 68 -6.69 -9.45 7.83
CA TYR A 68 -7.47 -10.44 8.55
C TYR A 68 -7.99 -11.57 7.64
N LEU A 69 -8.46 -11.26 6.42
CA LEU A 69 -8.98 -12.28 5.51
C LEU A 69 -7.90 -13.21 4.92
N GLN A 70 -6.64 -12.77 4.82
CA GLN A 70 -5.56 -13.57 4.24
C GLN A 70 -5.33 -14.91 4.95
N GLN A 71 -5.65 -15.01 6.24
CA GLN A 71 -5.54 -16.27 7.00
C GLN A 71 -6.46 -17.40 6.47
N TYR A 72 -7.44 -17.06 5.62
CA TYR A 72 -8.42 -18.00 5.09
C TYR A 72 -8.14 -18.47 3.66
N ASP A 73 -6.96 -18.14 3.10
CA ASP A 73 -6.55 -18.54 1.75
C ASP A 73 -7.65 -18.27 0.71
N ILE A 74 -8.12 -17.03 0.65
CA ILE A 74 -9.15 -16.60 -0.31
C ILE A 74 -8.57 -16.60 -1.74
N LYS A 75 -9.32 -17.08 -2.72
CA LYS A 75 -8.91 -17.08 -4.15
C LYS A 75 -9.23 -15.78 -4.88
N MET A 76 -10.09 -14.94 -4.30
CA MET A 76 -10.55 -13.68 -4.88
C MET A 76 -11.06 -12.78 -3.76
N LEU A 77 -10.84 -11.47 -3.90
CA LEU A 77 -11.34 -10.45 -2.98
C LEU A 77 -12.40 -9.57 -3.65
N VAL A 78 -13.51 -9.35 -2.97
CA VAL A 78 -14.57 -8.40 -3.34
C VAL A 78 -14.66 -7.31 -2.28
N VAL A 79 -14.31 -6.07 -2.66
CA VAL A 79 -14.53 -4.87 -1.85
C VAL A 79 -15.98 -4.43 -2.01
N ALA A 80 -16.86 -4.92 -1.13
CA ALA A 80 -18.29 -4.71 -1.23
C ALA A 80 -18.69 -3.25 -0.92
N CYS A 81 -17.93 -2.54 -0.09
CA CYS A 81 -18.21 -1.14 0.23
C CYS A 81 -17.78 -0.20 -0.91
N ASN A 82 -18.69 0.66 -1.39
CA ASN A 82 -18.35 1.68 -2.39
C ASN A 82 -17.31 2.67 -1.88
N THR A 83 -17.38 3.07 -0.61
CA THR A 83 -16.42 4.02 -0.02
C THR A 83 -15.03 3.40 0.11
N ALA A 84 -14.94 2.13 0.55
CA ALA A 84 -13.66 1.41 0.58
C ALA A 84 -13.12 1.17 -0.83
N THR A 85 -14.00 0.85 -1.80
CA THR A 85 -13.61 0.71 -3.22
C THR A 85 -12.99 1.99 -3.75
N ALA A 86 -13.63 3.13 -3.50
CA ALA A 86 -13.15 4.43 -3.95
C ALA A 86 -11.79 4.81 -3.33
N ALA A 87 -11.57 4.46 -2.06
CA ALA A 87 -10.35 4.82 -1.33
C ALA A 87 -9.17 3.87 -1.60
N ALA A 88 -9.41 2.56 -1.72
CA ALA A 88 -8.36 1.56 -1.59
C ALA A 88 -8.23 0.58 -2.78
N LEU A 89 -9.20 0.50 -3.71
CA LEU A 89 -9.18 -0.54 -4.75
C LEU A 89 -7.90 -0.56 -5.61
N PRO A 90 -7.34 0.59 -6.08
CA PRO A 90 -6.09 0.57 -6.84
C PRO A 90 -4.92 -0.03 -6.06
N LEU A 91 -4.76 0.40 -4.80
CA LEU A 91 -3.69 -0.08 -3.92
C LEU A 91 -3.83 -1.57 -3.60
N LEU A 92 -5.06 -2.05 -3.39
CA LEU A 92 -5.31 -3.47 -3.11
C LEU A 92 -4.98 -4.36 -4.31
N LYS A 93 -5.21 -3.88 -5.54
CA LYS A 93 -4.85 -4.62 -6.76
C LYS A 93 -3.34 -4.74 -6.96
N GLU A 94 -2.58 -3.78 -6.46
CA GLU A 94 -1.11 -3.81 -6.49
C GLU A 94 -0.55 -4.67 -5.34
N TYR A 95 -1.23 -4.70 -4.19
CA TYR A 95 -0.79 -5.41 -3.00
C TYR A 95 -1.08 -6.92 -3.00
N LEU A 96 -2.11 -7.38 -3.72
CA LEU A 96 -2.57 -8.77 -3.68
C LEU A 96 -2.34 -9.50 -5.01
N ASP A 97 -1.83 -10.72 -4.93
CA ASP A 97 -1.66 -11.61 -6.10
C ASP A 97 -2.96 -12.27 -6.58
N ILE A 98 -4.05 -12.12 -5.82
CA ILE A 98 -5.38 -12.65 -6.17
C ILE A 98 -6.22 -11.57 -6.87
N PRO A 99 -7.20 -11.95 -7.71
CA PRO A 99 -8.11 -10.98 -8.32
C PRO A 99 -8.85 -10.16 -7.26
N VAL A 100 -8.78 -8.84 -7.39
CA VAL A 100 -9.51 -7.89 -6.52
C VAL A 100 -10.54 -7.12 -7.34
N LEU A 101 -11.81 -7.22 -6.95
CA LEU A 101 -12.92 -6.51 -7.56
C LEU A 101 -13.53 -5.54 -6.54
N GLY A 102 -13.95 -4.38 -7.02
CA GLY A 102 -14.74 -3.43 -6.23
C GLY A 102 -16.04 -3.11 -6.94
N VAL A 103 -16.97 -2.51 -6.21
CA VAL A 103 -18.37 -2.38 -6.66
C VAL A 103 -18.65 -1.21 -7.61
N ILE A 104 -17.68 -0.31 -7.82
CA ILE A 104 -17.90 0.91 -8.62
C ILE A 104 -17.86 0.65 -10.14
N LEU A 105 -16.80 -0.01 -10.63
CA LEU A 105 -16.64 -0.26 -12.07
C LEU A 105 -17.77 -1.10 -12.68
N PRO A 106 -18.28 -2.17 -12.03
CA PRO A 106 -19.40 -2.95 -12.56
C PRO A 106 -20.67 -2.11 -12.68
N GLY A 107 -21.01 -1.33 -11.64
CA GLY A 107 -22.15 -0.41 -11.65
C GLY A 107 -22.02 0.68 -12.73
N ALA A 108 -20.83 1.26 -12.89
CA ALA A 108 -20.56 2.25 -13.93
C ALA A 108 -20.77 1.66 -15.34
N ARG A 109 -20.24 0.46 -15.61
CA ARG A 109 -20.42 -0.21 -16.90
C ARG A 109 -21.91 -0.50 -17.19
N ALA A 110 -22.64 -0.99 -16.20
CA ALA A 110 -24.06 -1.27 -16.36
C ALA A 110 -24.88 0.00 -16.63
N ALA A 111 -24.52 1.12 -15.97
CA ALA A 111 -25.17 2.41 -16.22
C ALA A 111 -24.94 2.92 -17.65
N ILE A 112 -23.72 2.80 -18.17
CA ILE A 112 -23.41 3.16 -19.57
C ILE A 112 -24.23 2.32 -20.55
N LYS A 113 -24.41 1.03 -20.25
CA LYS A 113 -25.20 0.12 -21.08
C LYS A 113 -26.70 0.44 -21.04
N ALA A 114 -27.20 0.88 -19.89
CA ALA A 114 -28.62 1.17 -19.69
C ALA A 114 -29.04 2.53 -20.27
N SER A 115 -28.20 3.55 -20.11
CA SER A 115 -28.52 4.92 -20.52
C SER A 115 -28.69 5.03 -22.03
N GLN A 116 -29.75 5.72 -22.43
CA GLN A 116 -30.11 6.05 -23.82
C GLN A 116 -29.83 7.51 -24.15
N ASN A 117 -29.84 8.39 -23.14
CA ASN A 117 -29.70 9.85 -23.31
C ASN A 117 -28.38 10.41 -22.74
N ASP A 118 -27.48 9.55 -22.27
CA ASP A 118 -26.17 9.90 -21.70
C ASP A 118 -26.19 10.74 -20.41
N ASN A 119 -27.35 10.90 -19.76
CA ASN A 119 -27.50 11.55 -18.46
C ASN A 119 -27.65 10.51 -17.35
N ILE A 120 -26.59 10.35 -16.55
CA ILE A 120 -26.50 9.36 -15.49
C ILE A 120 -26.44 10.06 -14.14
N GLY A 121 -27.35 9.69 -13.24
CA GLY A 121 -27.30 10.06 -11.82
C GLY A 121 -26.49 9.05 -11.01
N VAL A 122 -25.83 9.53 -9.95
CA VAL A 122 -25.16 8.71 -8.95
C VAL A 122 -25.53 9.22 -7.56
N ILE A 123 -26.10 8.33 -6.75
CA ILE A 123 -26.27 8.58 -5.31
C ILE A 123 -25.28 7.71 -4.54
N ALA A 124 -24.55 8.30 -3.60
CA ALA A 124 -23.60 7.56 -2.76
C ALA A 124 -23.35 8.24 -1.41
N THR A 125 -22.40 7.72 -0.62
CA THR A 125 -21.89 8.40 0.58
C THR A 125 -21.03 9.61 0.20
N GLN A 126 -20.78 10.50 1.17
CA GLN A 126 -19.93 11.69 0.96
C GLN A 126 -18.54 11.33 0.42
N GLY A 127 -17.84 10.38 1.06
CA GLY A 127 -16.51 9.92 0.63
C GLY A 127 -16.48 9.33 -0.77
N THR A 128 -17.54 8.61 -1.15
CA THR A 128 -17.65 8.05 -2.51
C THR A 128 -17.80 9.18 -3.55
N ILE A 129 -18.68 10.15 -3.30
CA ILE A 129 -18.88 11.28 -4.22
C ILE A 129 -17.64 12.18 -4.30
N SER A 130 -17.01 12.50 -3.16
CA SER A 130 -15.82 13.36 -3.14
C SER A 130 -14.60 12.73 -3.81
N SER A 131 -14.52 11.39 -3.87
CA SER A 131 -13.44 10.69 -4.57
C SER A 131 -13.47 10.85 -6.09
N GLN A 132 -14.61 11.25 -6.67
CA GLN A 132 -14.86 11.29 -8.12
C GLN A 132 -14.61 9.95 -8.85
N PHE A 133 -14.58 8.83 -8.13
CA PHE A 133 -14.25 7.54 -8.74
C PHE A 133 -15.30 7.10 -9.78
N TYR A 134 -16.60 7.34 -9.54
CA TYR A 134 -17.65 7.10 -10.54
C TYR A 134 -17.47 8.01 -11.77
N ASP A 135 -17.18 9.30 -11.60
CA ASP A 135 -16.91 10.21 -12.72
C ASP A 135 -15.77 9.72 -13.59
N HIS A 136 -14.64 9.36 -12.97
CA HIS A 136 -13.49 8.81 -13.68
C HIS A 136 -13.83 7.50 -14.38
N ALA A 137 -14.51 6.56 -13.69
CA ALA A 137 -14.89 5.27 -14.26
C ALA A 137 -15.83 5.39 -15.47
N LEU A 138 -16.80 6.31 -15.40
CA LEU A 138 -17.77 6.56 -16.47
C LEU A 138 -17.11 7.30 -17.64
N LYS A 139 -16.41 8.40 -17.38
CA LYS A 139 -15.76 9.24 -18.42
C LYS A 139 -14.61 8.53 -19.11
N ALA A 140 -13.89 7.63 -18.43
CA ALA A 140 -12.84 6.81 -19.06
C ALA A 140 -13.38 5.91 -20.18
N LYS A 141 -14.67 5.51 -20.10
CA LYS A 141 -15.33 4.68 -21.12
C LYS A 141 -16.08 5.51 -22.14
N LYS A 142 -16.75 6.58 -21.72
CA LYS A 142 -17.51 7.46 -22.59
C LYS A 142 -17.40 8.92 -22.10
N PRO A 143 -16.45 9.71 -22.64
CA PRO A 143 -16.19 11.08 -22.18
C PRO A 143 -17.35 12.05 -22.34
N SER A 144 -18.33 11.75 -23.22
CA SER A 144 -19.50 12.59 -23.51
C SER A 144 -20.62 12.49 -22.48
N LEU A 145 -20.53 11.59 -21.49
CA LEU A 145 -21.58 11.41 -20.48
C LEU A 145 -21.75 12.64 -19.59
N HIS A 146 -23.00 12.97 -19.28
CA HIS A 146 -23.39 13.94 -18.28
C HIS A 146 -23.66 13.21 -16.96
N ILE A 147 -22.88 13.52 -15.93
CA ILE A 147 -22.89 12.79 -14.66
C ILE A 147 -23.39 13.73 -13.56
N TRP A 148 -24.43 13.31 -12.85
CA TRP A 148 -25.06 14.05 -11.76
C TRP A 148 -24.78 13.32 -10.44
N ASN A 149 -24.02 13.95 -9.55
CA ASN A 149 -23.59 13.33 -8.30
C ASN A 149 -24.31 13.92 -7.09
N LYS A 150 -24.82 13.07 -6.21
CA LYS A 150 -25.45 13.48 -4.95
C LYS A 150 -25.00 12.58 -3.80
N ALA A 151 -24.44 13.21 -2.77
CA ALA A 151 -24.20 12.53 -1.50
C ALA A 151 -25.53 12.43 -0.72
N CYS A 152 -25.86 11.22 -0.27
CA CYS A 152 -27.11 10.91 0.43
C CYS A 152 -26.84 10.18 1.77
N PRO A 153 -26.13 10.80 2.74
CA PRO A 153 -25.81 10.15 4.01
C PRO A 153 -27.07 9.76 4.78
N SER A 154 -28.14 10.55 4.66
CA SER A 154 -29.38 10.32 5.39
C SER A 154 -30.12 9.05 4.99
N LEU A 155 -29.90 8.55 3.77
CA LEU A 155 -30.45 7.27 3.32
C LEU A 155 -29.76 6.08 3.99
N VAL A 156 -28.47 6.21 4.33
CA VAL A 156 -27.76 5.18 5.08
C VAL A 156 -28.35 5.06 6.49
N ASP A 157 -28.58 6.19 7.16
CA ASP A 157 -29.17 6.22 8.50
C ASP A 157 -30.58 5.59 8.54
N MET A 158 -31.37 5.76 7.48
CA MET A 158 -32.69 5.09 7.36
C MET A 158 -32.55 3.57 7.29
N VAL A 159 -31.63 3.06 6.47
CA VAL A 159 -31.46 1.61 6.28
C VAL A 159 -30.88 0.94 7.51
N GLU A 160 -29.97 1.61 8.23
CA GLU A 160 -29.43 1.11 9.50
C GLU A 160 -30.44 1.22 10.67
N GLY A 161 -31.65 1.73 10.43
CA GLY A 161 -32.70 1.83 11.45
C GLY A 161 -32.47 2.93 12.48
N LYS A 162 -31.53 3.86 12.24
CA LYS A 162 -31.32 5.06 13.07
C LYS A 162 -32.47 6.04 12.92
N THR A 163 -33.14 6.01 11.77
CA THR A 163 -34.39 6.74 11.50
C THR A 163 -35.37 5.84 10.76
N ASN A 164 -36.68 6.09 10.92
CA ASN A 164 -37.69 5.42 10.10
C ASN A 164 -37.55 5.79 8.61
N VAL A 165 -38.00 4.90 7.73
CA VAL A 165 -38.10 5.19 6.29
C VAL A 165 -39.07 6.37 6.09
N ASP A 166 -38.58 7.44 5.47
CA ASP A 166 -39.33 8.68 5.23
C ASP A 166 -39.29 9.06 3.74
N MET A 167 -40.42 8.85 3.07
CA MET A 167 -40.59 9.16 1.64
C MET A 167 -40.32 10.63 1.30
N THR A 168 -40.65 11.55 2.20
CA THR A 168 -40.44 12.99 1.97
C THR A 168 -38.96 13.32 1.95
N LYS A 169 -38.21 12.72 2.88
CA LYS A 169 -36.77 12.91 2.99
C LYS A 169 -36.04 12.24 1.82
N ILE A 170 -36.44 11.04 1.40
CA ILE A 170 -35.91 10.41 0.17
C ILE A 170 -36.20 11.31 -1.05
N ALA A 171 -37.42 11.82 -1.19
CA ALA A 171 -37.77 12.71 -2.30
C ALA A 171 -36.98 14.01 -2.30
N THR A 172 -36.67 14.55 -1.12
CA THR A 172 -35.83 15.74 -0.96
C THR A 172 -34.39 15.47 -1.42
N GLU A 173 -33.81 14.35 -1.01
CA GLU A 173 -32.45 13.96 -1.43
C GLU A 173 -32.34 13.77 -2.95
N LEU A 174 -33.39 13.23 -3.58
CA LEU A 174 -33.43 12.94 -5.01
C LEU A 174 -33.94 14.10 -5.88
N SER A 175 -34.39 15.20 -5.27
CA SER A 175 -35.07 16.31 -5.95
C SER A 175 -34.29 16.86 -7.14
N MET A 176 -32.97 17.02 -7.01
CA MET A 176 -32.13 17.58 -8.08
C MET A 176 -32.18 16.76 -9.36
N PHE A 177 -32.42 15.45 -9.28
CA PHE A 177 -32.41 14.57 -10.45
C PHE A 177 -33.65 14.74 -11.34
N LYS A 178 -34.75 15.27 -10.78
CA LYS A 178 -35.98 15.54 -11.54
C LYS A 178 -35.77 16.61 -12.60
N ASP A 179 -34.94 17.60 -12.31
CA ASP A 179 -34.61 18.69 -13.26
C ASP A 179 -33.39 18.36 -14.13
N SER A 180 -32.74 17.21 -13.89
CA SER A 180 -31.47 16.82 -14.53
C SER A 180 -31.65 15.95 -15.79
N ASN A 181 -32.89 15.57 -16.14
CA ASN A 181 -33.21 14.69 -17.26
C ASN A 181 -32.41 13.37 -17.30
N ILE A 182 -32.09 12.81 -16.13
CA ILE A 182 -31.41 11.51 -16.06
C ILE A 182 -32.37 10.39 -16.49
N ASP A 183 -31.86 9.40 -17.20
CA ASP A 183 -32.59 8.16 -17.52
C ASP A 183 -32.05 6.93 -16.77
N THR A 184 -30.95 7.12 -16.04
CA THR A 184 -30.25 6.05 -15.33
C THR A 184 -29.73 6.58 -14.00
N LEU A 185 -29.95 5.85 -12.91
CA LEU A 185 -29.50 6.21 -11.57
C LEU A 185 -28.72 5.07 -10.92
N ILE A 186 -27.46 5.30 -10.58
CA ILE A 186 -26.60 4.34 -9.88
C ILE A 186 -26.86 4.41 -8.38
N LEU A 187 -27.18 3.26 -7.79
CA LEU A 187 -27.20 3.04 -6.34
C LEU A 187 -25.76 2.78 -5.87
N GLY A 188 -25.00 3.86 -5.69
CA GLY A 188 -23.57 3.87 -5.34
C GLY A 188 -23.26 3.67 -3.86
N CYS A 189 -24.13 2.96 -3.13
CA CYS A 189 -23.93 2.56 -1.74
C CYS A 189 -24.62 1.22 -1.50
N THR A 190 -23.98 0.34 -0.72
CA THR A 190 -24.48 -1.00 -0.41
C THR A 190 -25.82 -1.04 0.33
N HIS A 191 -26.21 0.07 0.97
CA HIS A 191 -27.48 0.20 1.69
C HIS A 191 -28.66 0.49 0.76
N PHE A 192 -28.44 1.20 -0.35
CA PHE A 192 -29.52 1.75 -1.17
C PHE A 192 -30.39 0.72 -1.89
N PRO A 193 -29.92 -0.50 -2.22
CA PRO A 193 -30.82 -1.57 -2.69
C PRO A 193 -31.97 -1.90 -1.72
N MET A 194 -31.84 -1.62 -0.42
CA MET A 194 -32.91 -1.80 0.56
C MET A 194 -34.04 -0.75 0.42
N LEU A 195 -33.74 0.41 -0.17
CA LEU A 195 -34.70 1.48 -0.47
C LEU A 195 -35.10 1.51 -1.95
N LYS A 196 -34.80 0.45 -2.71
CA LYS A 196 -34.99 0.43 -4.16
C LYS A 196 -36.43 0.78 -4.55
N ARG A 197 -37.43 0.22 -3.86
CA ARG A 197 -38.85 0.43 -4.18
C ARG A 197 -39.26 1.88 -3.97
N GLU A 198 -38.80 2.48 -2.89
CA GLU A 198 -39.06 3.86 -2.50
C GLU A 198 -38.40 4.83 -3.49
N ILE A 199 -37.14 4.57 -3.85
CA ILE A 199 -36.39 5.36 -4.84
C ILE A 199 -37.06 5.25 -6.22
N GLU A 200 -37.42 4.05 -6.65
CA GLU A 200 -38.09 3.78 -7.93
C GLU A 200 -39.44 4.51 -8.00
N SER A 201 -40.23 4.47 -6.93
CA SER A 201 -41.50 5.19 -6.84
C SER A 201 -41.35 6.72 -6.94
N ILE A 202 -40.20 7.28 -6.56
CA ILE A 202 -39.94 8.73 -6.57
C ILE A 202 -39.37 9.19 -7.92
N MET A 203 -38.49 8.38 -8.50
CA MET A 203 -37.81 8.68 -9.76
C MET A 203 -38.69 8.39 -10.99
N GLY A 204 -39.62 7.46 -10.88
CA GLY A 204 -40.50 7.05 -11.97
C GLY A 204 -39.90 5.95 -12.84
N GLU A 205 -40.75 5.36 -13.70
CA GLU A 205 -40.41 4.21 -14.53
C GLU A 205 -39.41 4.54 -15.65
N ASP A 206 -39.29 5.83 -16.02
CA ASP A 206 -38.36 6.30 -17.05
C ASP A 206 -36.89 6.28 -16.60
N VAL A 207 -36.62 6.09 -15.29
CA VAL A 207 -35.27 6.06 -14.73
C VAL A 207 -34.88 4.64 -14.34
N THR A 208 -33.90 4.08 -15.05
CA THR A 208 -33.37 2.75 -14.75
C THR A 208 -32.44 2.79 -13.53
N LEU A 209 -32.78 2.05 -12.48
CA LEU A 209 -31.94 1.92 -11.29
C LEU A 209 -30.89 0.82 -11.43
N ILE A 210 -29.62 1.17 -11.19
CA ILE A 210 -28.49 0.24 -11.26
C ILE A 210 -28.03 -0.15 -9.85
N ASP A 211 -28.10 -1.45 -9.55
CA ASP A 211 -27.59 -2.04 -8.31
C ASP A 211 -26.13 -2.50 -8.51
N SER A 212 -25.20 -1.76 -7.90
CA SER A 212 -23.77 -2.05 -7.98
C SER A 212 -23.42 -3.47 -7.51
N GLY A 213 -24.15 -4.02 -6.53
CA GLY A 213 -23.90 -5.35 -5.99
C GLY A 213 -24.26 -6.47 -6.97
N VAL A 214 -25.39 -6.34 -7.67
CA VAL A 214 -25.81 -7.31 -8.71
C VAL A 214 -24.76 -7.37 -9.82
N GLU A 215 -24.34 -6.22 -10.31
CA GLU A 215 -23.39 -6.12 -11.42
C GLU A 215 -21.99 -6.60 -11.04
N THR A 216 -21.60 -6.40 -9.78
CA THR A 216 -20.31 -6.91 -9.28
C THR A 216 -20.28 -8.43 -9.27
N ILE A 217 -21.37 -9.10 -8.90
CA ILE A 217 -21.41 -10.56 -8.89
C ILE A 217 -21.46 -11.14 -10.31
N ASN A 218 -22.07 -10.45 -11.26
CA ASN A 218 -21.95 -10.81 -12.69
C ASN A 218 -20.48 -10.81 -13.13
N ASP A 219 -19.69 -9.82 -12.71
CA ASP A 219 -18.26 -9.75 -13.01
C ASP A 219 -17.45 -10.82 -12.30
N VAL A 220 -17.74 -11.06 -11.02
CA VAL A 220 -17.10 -12.16 -10.28
C VAL A 220 -17.32 -13.47 -11.01
N SER A 221 -18.55 -13.76 -11.45
CA SER A 221 -18.87 -14.97 -12.23
C SER A 221 -17.99 -15.10 -13.48
N ALA A 222 -17.92 -14.03 -14.28
CA ALA A 222 -17.10 -14.01 -15.49
C ALA A 222 -15.60 -14.19 -15.20
N PHE A 223 -15.10 -13.61 -14.11
CA PHE A 223 -13.71 -13.73 -13.71
C PHE A 223 -13.38 -15.13 -13.20
N LEU A 224 -14.27 -15.77 -12.43
CA LEU A 224 -14.08 -17.14 -11.97
C LEU A 224 -13.91 -18.10 -13.15
N ASP A 225 -14.76 -17.97 -14.17
CA ASP A 225 -14.65 -18.80 -15.38
C ASP A 225 -13.39 -18.47 -16.19
N TYR A 226 -13.08 -17.17 -16.38
CA TYR A 226 -11.92 -16.74 -17.17
C TYR A 226 -10.58 -17.22 -16.56
N PHE A 227 -10.46 -17.18 -15.23
CA PHE A 227 -9.25 -17.58 -14.52
C PHE A 227 -9.25 -19.06 -14.07
N ASN A 228 -10.26 -19.86 -14.46
CA ASN A 228 -10.45 -21.24 -14.00
C ASN A 228 -10.43 -21.39 -12.47
N LEU A 229 -11.08 -20.45 -11.78
CA LEU A 229 -11.18 -20.38 -10.32
C LEU A 229 -12.52 -20.89 -9.79
N SER A 230 -13.42 -21.37 -10.63
CA SER A 230 -14.76 -21.80 -10.21
C SER A 230 -14.69 -22.98 -9.23
N ALA A 231 -15.51 -22.94 -8.18
CA ALA A 231 -15.60 -24.02 -7.20
C ALA A 231 -16.37 -25.23 -7.75
N SER A 232 -16.07 -26.42 -7.23
CA SER A 232 -16.76 -27.63 -7.65
C SER A 232 -18.23 -27.62 -7.17
N PRO A 233 -19.18 -28.03 -8.05
CA PRO A 233 -20.59 -28.17 -7.67
C PRO A 233 -20.83 -29.31 -6.68
N THR A 234 -19.91 -30.29 -6.58
CA THR A 234 -20.07 -31.47 -5.72
C THR A 234 -19.51 -31.29 -4.31
N THR A 235 -18.70 -30.26 -4.06
CA THR A 235 -18.12 -30.00 -2.73
C THR A 235 -19.22 -29.50 -1.78
N GLN A 236 -19.64 -30.34 -0.83
CA GLN A 236 -20.68 -30.04 0.17
C GLN A 236 -20.20 -30.48 1.58
N PRO A 237 -20.61 -29.80 2.67
CA PRO A 237 -21.36 -28.53 2.70
C PRO A 237 -20.46 -27.31 2.45
N LYS A 238 -21.03 -26.23 1.90
CA LYS A 238 -20.33 -24.94 1.79
C LYS A 238 -20.30 -24.26 3.16
N GLN A 239 -19.11 -24.03 3.70
CA GLN A 239 -18.93 -23.45 5.03
C GLN A 239 -18.76 -21.93 4.94
N HIS A 240 -19.86 -21.20 4.76
CA HIS A 240 -19.80 -19.74 4.78
C HIS A 240 -19.45 -19.24 6.18
N ARG A 241 -18.56 -18.23 6.28
CA ARG A 241 -18.18 -17.61 7.55
C ARG A 241 -18.40 -16.10 7.49
N PHE A 242 -18.92 -15.56 8.58
CA PHE A 242 -19.21 -14.13 8.71
C PHE A 242 -18.51 -13.60 9.95
N PHE A 243 -17.80 -12.50 9.78
CA PHE A 243 -17.06 -11.82 10.83
C PHE A 243 -17.53 -10.39 10.97
N THR A 244 -17.45 -9.86 12.19
CA THR A 244 -17.66 -8.43 12.44
C THR A 244 -16.69 -7.92 13.49
N THR A 245 -16.28 -6.65 13.38
CA THR A 245 -15.53 -5.99 14.46
C THR A 245 -16.44 -5.51 15.59
N GLY A 246 -17.76 -5.45 15.36
CA GLY A 246 -18.76 -5.03 16.34
C GLY A 246 -19.39 -6.21 17.10
N ASP A 247 -20.64 -6.01 17.53
CA ASP A 247 -21.41 -7.03 18.26
C ASP A 247 -21.90 -8.14 17.31
N ALA A 248 -21.42 -9.36 17.52
CA ALA A 248 -21.78 -10.51 16.69
C ALA A 248 -23.26 -10.91 16.81
N THR A 249 -23.91 -10.64 17.94
CA THR A 249 -25.32 -11.01 18.16
C THR A 249 -26.24 -10.10 17.34
N GLU A 250 -25.99 -8.79 17.37
CA GLU A 250 -26.67 -7.79 16.56
C GLU A 250 -26.43 -8.06 15.06
N PHE A 251 -25.17 -8.28 14.69
CA PHE A 251 -24.81 -8.59 13.31
C PHE A 251 -25.52 -9.84 12.80
N LYS A 252 -25.58 -10.90 13.61
CA LYS A 252 -26.33 -12.12 13.26
C LYS A 252 -27.81 -11.86 13.03
N LYS A 253 -28.45 -11.00 13.82
CA LYS A 253 -29.88 -10.65 13.64
C LYS A 253 -30.10 -9.94 12.29
N VAL A 254 -29.29 -8.93 11.98
CA VAL A 254 -29.38 -8.17 10.73
C VAL A 254 -29.09 -9.08 9.54
N ALA A 255 -28.00 -9.83 9.59
CA ALA A 255 -27.61 -10.75 8.51
C ALA A 255 -28.65 -11.84 8.26
N ALA A 256 -29.24 -12.40 9.31
CA ALA A 256 -30.27 -13.41 9.17
C ALA A 256 -31.52 -12.87 8.44
N SER A 257 -31.90 -11.64 8.75
CA SER A 257 -33.01 -10.93 8.09
C SER A 257 -32.69 -10.65 6.61
N TRP A 258 -31.52 -10.06 6.33
CA TRP A 258 -31.16 -9.60 4.99
C TRP A 258 -30.87 -10.75 4.02
N LEU A 259 -30.17 -11.79 4.49
CA LEU A 259 -29.84 -12.97 3.70
C LEU A 259 -30.98 -14.00 3.65
N GLY A 260 -31.99 -13.89 4.52
CA GLY A 260 -33.08 -14.86 4.62
C GLY A 260 -32.63 -16.24 5.12
N ARG A 261 -31.59 -16.30 5.96
CA ARG A 261 -31.01 -17.54 6.51
C ARG A 261 -30.87 -17.45 8.03
N ARG A 262 -31.23 -18.51 8.76
CA ARG A 262 -31.18 -18.51 10.24
C ARG A 262 -29.92 -19.20 10.79
N ASP A 263 -29.31 -20.06 10.00
CA ASP A 263 -28.12 -20.86 10.26
C ASP A 263 -26.84 -20.10 9.87
N LEU A 264 -26.71 -18.86 10.35
CA LEU A 264 -25.49 -18.07 10.16
C LEU A 264 -24.56 -18.19 11.37
N THR A 265 -23.30 -18.50 11.10
CA THR A 265 -22.21 -18.41 12.08
C THR A 265 -21.57 -17.02 11.92
N VAL A 266 -21.70 -16.20 12.96
CA VAL A 266 -21.11 -14.86 13.03
C VAL A 266 -20.17 -14.81 14.22
N GLU A 267 -18.95 -14.36 13.99
CA GLU A 267 -17.90 -14.24 15.01
C GLU A 267 -17.46 -12.77 15.13
N SER A 268 -17.27 -12.29 16.37
CA SER A 268 -16.67 -10.97 16.61
C SER A 268 -15.15 -11.09 16.60
N VAL A 269 -14.46 -10.15 15.97
CA VAL A 269 -13.02 -10.19 15.75
C VAL A 269 -12.38 -8.85 16.09
N THR A 270 -11.15 -8.90 16.59
CA THR A 270 -10.32 -7.71 16.76
C THR A 270 -9.31 -7.67 15.63
N LEU A 271 -9.23 -6.52 14.97
CA LEU A 271 -8.22 -6.29 13.94
C LEU A 271 -6.97 -5.74 14.61
N ASN A 272 -5.82 -6.37 14.35
CA ASN A 272 -4.54 -5.80 14.74
C ASN A 272 -4.20 -4.67 13.77
N GLU A 273 -3.47 -3.64 14.24
CA GLU A 273 -2.84 -2.66 13.35
C GLU A 273 -1.86 -3.40 12.43
N GLY A 274 -2.34 -3.82 11.26
CA GLY A 274 -1.50 -4.38 10.21
C GLY A 274 -0.59 -3.32 9.61
N VAL A 275 0.39 -3.75 8.81
CA VAL A 275 1.27 -2.85 8.04
C VAL A 275 0.40 -1.86 7.27
N ASN A 276 0.53 -0.58 7.60
CA ASN A 276 -0.21 0.50 6.94
C ASN A 276 0.51 0.82 5.62
N PRO A 277 -0.08 0.53 4.45
CA PRO A 277 0.57 0.79 3.16
C PRO A 277 0.67 2.29 2.83
N MET A 278 -0.04 3.15 3.57
CA MET A 278 0.09 4.62 3.48
C MET A 278 1.17 5.19 4.39
N LYS A 279 1.64 4.43 5.41
CA LYS A 279 2.88 4.79 6.10
C LYS A 279 4.03 4.26 5.27
N LYS A 280 4.49 5.09 4.34
CA LYS A 280 5.78 5.01 3.65
C LYS A 280 6.92 4.78 4.64
N THR A 281 7.08 3.56 5.14
CA THR A 281 8.02 3.23 6.21
C THR A 281 9.17 2.50 5.58
N ILE A 282 10.36 3.07 5.70
CA ILE A 282 11.58 2.46 5.20
C ILE A 282 12.43 2.01 6.38
N LEU A 283 12.79 0.73 6.40
CA LEU A 283 13.71 0.22 7.40
C LEU A 283 15.13 0.36 6.89
N ILE A 284 15.98 1.06 7.66
CA ILE A 284 17.41 1.17 7.40
C ILE A 284 18.14 0.22 8.34
N ALA A 285 18.91 -0.71 7.78
CA ALA A 285 19.70 -1.68 8.53
C ALA A 285 20.97 -1.04 9.14
N THR A 286 20.80 -0.08 10.05
CA THR A 286 21.90 0.60 10.73
C THR A 286 21.60 0.84 12.20
N LYS A 287 22.63 0.69 13.05
CA LYS A 287 22.64 1.16 14.44
C LYS A 287 23.47 2.45 14.62
N ASN A 288 24.06 2.97 13.54
CA ASN A 288 24.89 4.17 13.59
C ASN A 288 24.01 5.44 13.54
N ALA A 289 24.04 6.23 14.60
CA ALA A 289 23.23 7.45 14.74
C ALA A 289 23.54 8.53 13.67
N GLY A 290 24.79 8.61 13.18
CA GLY A 290 25.17 9.51 12.10
C GLY A 290 24.54 9.10 10.77
N LYS A 291 24.63 7.81 10.42
CA LYS A 291 23.98 7.23 9.23
C LYS A 291 22.46 7.42 9.29
N ALA A 292 21.84 7.11 10.43
CA ALA A 292 20.40 7.26 10.64
C ALA A 292 19.92 8.71 10.38
N LYS A 293 20.66 9.71 10.87
CA LYS A 293 20.35 11.12 10.62
C LYS A 293 20.41 11.49 9.14
N GLU A 294 21.41 11.01 8.40
CA GLU A 294 21.52 11.27 6.96
C GLU A 294 20.36 10.63 6.19
N PHE A 295 20.01 9.38 6.48
CA PHE A 295 18.87 8.71 5.85
C PHE A 295 17.53 9.39 6.19
N GLN A 296 17.32 9.79 7.44
CA GLN A 296 16.15 10.56 7.85
C GLN A 296 16.05 11.90 7.12
N ALA A 297 17.16 12.60 6.91
CA ALA A 297 17.18 13.87 6.19
C ALA A 297 16.85 13.73 4.70
N ILE A 298 17.15 12.57 4.11
CA ILE A 298 16.89 12.27 2.69
C ILE A 298 15.45 11.77 2.50
N PHE A 299 15.09 10.69 3.17
CA PHE A 299 13.79 10.04 3.02
C PHE A 299 12.65 10.79 3.72
N GLY A 300 12.93 11.47 4.84
CA GLY A 300 11.93 12.28 5.53
C GLY A 300 11.39 13.43 4.68
N LYS A 301 12.21 14.02 3.80
CA LYS A 301 11.77 15.06 2.84
C LYS A 301 10.83 14.53 1.77
N GLN A 302 10.83 13.22 1.53
CA GLN A 302 9.99 12.53 0.55
C GLN A 302 8.73 11.93 1.20
N GLY A 303 8.50 12.21 2.50
CA GLY A 303 7.34 11.74 3.25
C GLY A 303 7.48 10.34 3.84
N TYR A 304 8.69 9.75 3.85
CA TYR A 304 8.93 8.45 4.49
C TYR A 304 9.15 8.59 5.99
N THR A 305 8.58 7.65 6.75
CA THR A 305 8.97 7.37 8.13
C THR A 305 10.18 6.43 8.11
N VAL A 306 11.34 6.88 8.58
CA VAL A 306 12.53 6.02 8.65
C VAL A 306 12.54 5.28 9.98
N LYS A 307 12.62 3.94 9.91
CA LYS A 307 12.96 3.08 11.05
C LYS A 307 14.39 2.59 10.91
N THR A 308 15.00 2.23 12.02
CA THR A 308 16.38 1.75 12.10
C THR A 308 16.46 0.48 12.95
N LEU A 309 17.61 -0.19 12.97
CA LEU A 309 17.81 -1.34 13.87
C LEU A 309 17.83 -0.95 15.36
N LEU A 310 17.84 0.35 15.70
CA LEU A 310 17.64 0.79 17.08
C LEU A 310 16.18 0.61 17.52
N ASP A 311 15.24 0.57 16.57
CA ASP A 311 13.81 0.34 16.83
C ASP A 311 13.48 -1.15 17.02
N TYR A 312 14.46 -2.04 16.80
CA TYR A 312 14.34 -3.50 16.89
C TYR A 312 15.49 -4.08 17.74
N PRO A 313 15.50 -3.82 19.07
CA PRO A 313 16.60 -4.22 19.96
C PRO A 313 16.82 -5.74 20.03
N GLU A 314 15.82 -6.54 19.68
CA GLU A 314 15.86 -7.99 19.62
C GLU A 314 16.68 -8.56 18.45
N ILE A 315 17.00 -7.73 17.45
CA ILE A 315 17.75 -8.15 16.26
C ILE A 315 19.25 -8.01 16.53
N GLU A 316 19.94 -9.15 16.50
CA GLU A 316 21.40 -9.22 16.59
C GLU A 316 22.07 -8.55 15.39
N ASP A 317 23.30 -8.06 15.60
CA ASP A 317 24.07 -7.48 14.49
C ASP A 317 24.44 -8.56 13.48
N VAL A 318 24.13 -8.31 12.21
CA VAL A 318 24.57 -9.17 11.11
C VAL A 318 26.09 -9.03 10.96
N GLU A 319 26.81 -10.15 11.04
CA GLU A 319 28.26 -10.16 10.80
C GLU A 319 28.56 -9.83 9.33
N GLU A 320 29.32 -8.76 9.10
CA GLU A 320 29.74 -8.32 7.78
C GLU A 320 30.99 -9.10 7.33
N THR A 321 30.78 -10.31 6.78
CA THR A 321 31.84 -11.24 6.33
C THR A 321 32.21 -11.10 4.85
N GLY A 322 31.63 -10.14 4.14
CA GLY A 322 31.89 -9.91 2.72
C GLY A 322 33.30 -9.36 2.46
N VAL A 323 33.78 -9.60 1.25
CA VAL A 323 35.08 -9.10 0.75
C VAL A 323 34.93 -7.83 -0.10
N THR A 324 33.70 -7.38 -0.36
CA THR A 324 33.38 -6.13 -1.05
C THR A 324 32.34 -5.30 -0.29
N PHE A 325 32.24 -4.00 -0.61
CA PHE A 325 31.20 -3.12 -0.05
C PHE A 325 29.78 -3.62 -0.39
N GLU A 326 29.57 -4.12 -1.61
CA GLU A 326 28.28 -4.67 -2.03
C GLU A 326 27.90 -5.92 -1.24
N GLU A 327 28.83 -6.87 -1.07
CA GLU A 327 28.56 -8.10 -0.31
C GLU A 327 28.18 -7.80 1.14
N ASN A 328 28.88 -6.88 1.81
CA ASN A 328 28.53 -6.47 3.17
C ASN A 328 27.14 -5.82 3.23
N ALA A 329 26.87 -4.89 2.31
CA ALA A 329 25.59 -4.20 2.26
C ALA A 329 24.43 -5.17 1.96
N ARG A 330 24.62 -6.12 1.03
CA ARG A 330 23.64 -7.18 0.69
C ARG A 330 23.40 -8.12 1.84
N LEU A 331 24.45 -8.68 2.43
CA LEU A 331 24.34 -9.63 3.54
C LEU A 331 23.49 -9.04 4.66
N LYS A 332 23.69 -7.76 4.96
CA LYS A 332 22.90 -7.04 5.96
C LYS A 332 21.47 -6.75 5.51
N ALA A 333 21.27 -6.16 4.33
CA ALA A 333 19.94 -5.80 3.85
C ALA A 333 19.05 -7.03 3.67
N GLU A 334 19.54 -8.06 2.99
CA GLU A 334 18.79 -9.26 2.63
C GLU A 334 18.48 -10.14 3.84
N THR A 335 19.40 -10.24 4.80
CA THR A 335 19.15 -10.98 6.05
C THR A 335 18.03 -10.33 6.85
N ILE A 336 18.07 -9.00 7.03
CA ILE A 336 17.02 -8.29 7.78
C ILE A 336 15.70 -8.27 7.00
N ALA A 337 15.73 -8.10 5.67
CA ALA A 337 14.54 -8.12 4.84
C ALA A 337 13.79 -9.45 4.93
N LYS A 338 14.52 -10.58 4.89
CA LYS A 338 13.95 -11.92 5.07
C LYS A 338 13.44 -12.15 6.48
N LEU A 339 14.19 -11.70 7.50
CA LEU A 339 13.81 -11.90 8.90
C LEU A 339 12.51 -11.18 9.26
N LEU A 340 12.35 -9.95 8.79
CA LEU A 340 11.21 -9.10 9.12
C LEU A 340 10.11 -9.12 8.07
N ASN A 341 10.35 -9.78 6.93
CA ASN A 341 9.47 -9.80 5.77
C ASN A 341 9.04 -8.39 5.31
N VAL A 342 10.01 -7.46 5.28
CA VAL A 342 9.81 -6.07 4.86
C VAL A 342 10.96 -5.63 3.95
N MET A 343 10.73 -4.54 3.23
CA MET A 343 11.76 -3.89 2.44
C MET A 343 12.80 -3.19 3.34
N VAL A 344 14.08 -3.39 3.03
CA VAL A 344 15.19 -2.89 3.86
C VAL A 344 16.25 -2.23 2.99
N ILE A 345 16.73 -1.07 3.43
CA ILE A 345 17.92 -0.45 2.87
C ILE A 345 19.11 -0.65 3.80
N SER A 346 20.25 -1.03 3.25
CA SER A 346 21.54 -1.03 3.94
C SER A 346 22.58 -0.27 3.13
N ASP A 347 23.59 0.26 3.81
CA ASP A 347 24.78 0.82 3.18
C ASP A 347 26.07 0.28 3.79
N ASP A 348 27.06 0.05 2.94
CA ASP A 348 28.46 -0.04 3.36
C ASP A 348 29.25 1.11 2.74
N SER A 349 30.18 1.70 3.50
CA SER A 349 30.91 2.89 3.08
C SER A 349 32.31 2.94 3.65
N GLY A 350 33.24 3.47 2.86
CA GLY A 350 34.63 3.58 3.27
C GLY A 350 35.41 4.60 2.47
N LEU A 351 36.57 4.96 3.03
CA LEU A 351 37.60 5.73 2.34
C LEU A 351 38.50 4.76 1.58
N CYS A 352 38.73 5.03 0.30
CA CYS A 352 39.68 4.30 -0.54
C CYS A 352 40.78 5.27 -0.95
N VAL A 353 42.04 4.98 -0.58
CA VAL A 353 43.19 5.81 -0.95
C VAL A 353 44.00 5.09 -2.02
N ASP A 354 44.22 5.76 -3.16
CA ASP A 354 44.80 5.12 -4.34
C ASP A 354 46.24 4.62 -4.08
N PHE A 355 47.04 5.40 -3.34
CA PHE A 355 48.41 5.01 -2.96
C PHE A 355 48.47 3.77 -2.05
N LEU A 356 47.36 3.43 -1.39
CA LEU A 356 47.28 2.28 -0.49
C LEU A 356 46.47 1.12 -1.12
N ASP A 357 46.40 1.08 -2.45
CA ASP A 357 45.64 0.08 -3.20
C ASP A 357 44.16 -0.01 -2.73
N GLY A 358 43.57 1.14 -2.39
CA GLY A 358 42.19 1.25 -1.92
C GLY A 358 42.00 1.05 -0.42
N ALA A 359 43.06 0.78 0.36
CA ALA A 359 42.95 0.80 1.82
C ALA A 359 42.68 2.24 2.33
N PRO A 360 41.91 2.42 3.42
CA PRO A 360 41.36 1.40 4.32
C PRO A 360 40.15 0.60 3.79
N GLY A 361 39.43 1.07 2.77
CA GLY A 361 38.35 0.32 2.12
C GLY A 361 37.23 -0.10 3.07
N ILE A 362 36.77 -1.35 2.96
CA ILE A 362 35.75 -1.96 3.85
C ILE A 362 36.16 -1.98 5.34
N TYR A 363 37.43 -1.77 5.65
CA TYR A 363 37.95 -1.70 7.02
C TYR A 363 37.98 -0.28 7.59
N SER A 364 37.42 0.71 6.88
CA SER A 364 37.47 2.14 7.24
C SER A 364 37.13 2.44 8.69
N ALA A 365 36.10 1.82 9.26
CA ALA A 365 35.68 2.04 10.65
C ALA A 365 36.64 1.42 11.69
N ARG A 366 37.38 0.38 11.31
CA ARG A 366 38.28 -0.42 12.18
C ARG A 366 39.72 -0.41 11.69
N TYR A 367 40.13 0.60 10.93
CA TYR A 367 41.43 0.62 10.25
C TYR A 367 42.60 0.54 11.22
N ALA A 368 42.48 1.15 12.39
CA ALA A 368 43.44 1.09 13.49
C ALA A 368 43.17 -0.04 14.50
N GLY A 369 42.24 -0.96 14.21
CA GLY A 369 41.80 -2.04 15.10
C GLY A 369 40.74 -1.62 16.11
N GLU A 370 40.34 -2.55 16.98
CA GLU A 370 39.39 -2.30 18.06
C GLU A 370 40.08 -1.69 19.30
N PRO A 371 39.37 -0.91 20.14
CA PRO A 371 38.05 -0.34 19.88
C PRO A 371 38.09 0.71 18.75
N LYS A 372 37.01 0.80 17.98
CA LYS A 372 36.82 1.80 16.90
C LYS A 372 37.11 3.23 17.37
N SER A 373 37.90 3.97 16.58
CA SER A 373 38.23 5.37 16.86
C SER A 373 38.66 6.10 15.60
N ASP A 374 37.88 7.12 15.21
CA ASP A 374 38.17 7.97 14.05
C ASP A 374 39.54 8.64 14.17
N ALA A 375 39.89 9.12 15.37
CA ALA A 375 41.19 9.74 15.63
C ALA A 375 42.36 8.76 15.41
N ARG A 376 42.24 7.50 15.86
CA ARG A 376 43.26 6.46 15.63
C ARG A 376 43.36 6.09 14.14
N ASN A 377 42.23 6.00 13.47
CA ASN A 377 42.13 5.70 12.05
C ASN A 377 42.83 6.78 11.21
N ILE A 378 42.53 8.06 11.49
CA ILE A 378 43.19 9.21 10.86
C ILE A 378 44.70 9.22 11.18
N ALA A 379 45.09 9.03 12.44
CA ALA A 379 46.50 9.02 12.83
C ALA A 379 47.30 7.94 12.08
N LYS A 380 46.76 6.71 11.99
CA LYS A 380 47.37 5.63 11.22
C LYS A 380 47.48 5.99 9.74
N LEU A 381 46.42 6.54 9.15
CA LEU A 381 46.40 6.95 7.75
C LEU A 381 47.48 8.01 7.46
N LEU A 382 47.54 9.06 8.26
CA LEU A 382 48.51 10.14 8.08
C LEU A 382 49.95 9.68 8.31
N ALA A 383 50.18 8.77 9.26
CA ALA A 383 51.50 8.19 9.50
C ALA A 383 52.02 7.43 8.26
N ILE A 384 51.17 6.64 7.61
CA ILE A 384 51.52 5.90 6.40
C ILE A 384 51.76 6.85 5.22
N LEU A 385 50.96 7.90 5.11
CA LEU A 385 51.05 8.87 4.02
C LEU A 385 52.12 9.96 4.24
N GLY A 386 52.86 9.95 5.36
CA GLY A 386 53.73 11.05 5.80
C GLY A 386 54.68 11.55 4.70
N GLU A 387 55.37 10.65 4.01
CA GLU A 387 56.35 10.97 2.95
C GLU A 387 55.77 10.97 1.53
N VAL A 388 54.48 10.68 1.38
CA VAL A 388 53.82 10.60 0.07
C VAL A 388 53.57 12.01 -0.48
N PRO A 389 54.00 12.34 -1.71
CA PRO A 389 53.69 13.63 -2.33
C PRO A 389 52.19 13.87 -2.44
N GLU A 390 51.74 15.12 -2.30
CA GLU A 390 50.31 15.48 -2.30
C GLU A 390 49.57 15.01 -3.56
N GLU A 391 50.23 15.09 -4.72
CA GLU A 391 49.73 14.63 -6.03
C GLU A 391 49.32 13.14 -6.03
N LYS A 392 49.95 12.33 -5.16
CA LYS A 392 49.71 10.88 -5.03
C LYS A 392 48.75 10.52 -3.90
N ARG A 393 48.24 11.51 -3.16
CA ARG A 393 47.29 11.29 -2.05
C ARG A 393 45.83 11.34 -2.51
N THR A 394 45.56 10.96 -3.76
CA THR A 394 44.21 10.87 -4.29
C THR A 394 43.42 9.80 -3.55
N ALA A 395 42.17 10.11 -3.27
CA ALA A 395 41.29 9.24 -2.52
C ALA A 395 39.84 9.45 -2.95
N LYS A 396 39.00 8.47 -2.66
CA LYS A 396 37.56 8.58 -2.81
C LYS A 396 36.85 8.03 -1.60
N PHE A 397 35.74 8.66 -1.24
CA PHE A 397 34.73 7.97 -0.44
C PHE A 397 33.83 7.18 -1.37
N HIS A 398 33.64 5.91 -1.04
CA HIS A 398 32.77 4.98 -1.73
C HIS A 398 31.61 4.59 -0.82
N CYS A 399 30.39 4.57 -1.36
CA CYS A 399 29.23 3.99 -0.69
C CYS A 399 28.47 3.11 -1.68
N THR A 400 28.22 1.87 -1.27
CA THR A 400 27.25 0.99 -1.90
C THR A 400 26.00 0.97 -1.04
N VAL A 401 24.85 1.24 -1.65
CA VAL A 401 23.53 1.13 -1.02
C VAL A 401 22.79 -0.02 -1.69
N VAL A 402 22.22 -0.88 -0.86
CA VAL A 402 21.42 -2.02 -1.29
C VAL A 402 20.01 -1.85 -0.75
N MET A 403 19.02 -1.98 -1.64
CA MET A 403 17.61 -2.08 -1.30
C MET A 403 17.16 -3.52 -1.51
N ALA A 404 16.97 -4.24 -0.40
CA ALA A 404 16.54 -5.62 -0.40
C ALA A 404 15.04 -5.73 -0.25
N PHE A 405 14.50 -6.77 -0.89
CA PHE A 405 13.09 -7.15 -0.85
C PHE A 405 12.97 -8.59 -0.35
N PRO A 406 11.86 -8.98 0.29
CA PRO A 406 11.65 -10.37 0.69
C PRO A 406 11.50 -11.30 -0.52
N ASP A 407 10.81 -10.85 -1.58
CA ASP A 407 10.31 -11.73 -2.66
C ASP A 407 10.89 -11.43 -4.06
N ARG A 408 11.92 -10.57 -4.16
CA ARG A 408 12.58 -10.24 -5.43
C ARG A 408 14.06 -9.91 -5.23
N GLU A 409 14.79 -9.78 -6.34
CA GLU A 409 16.19 -9.36 -6.28
C GLU A 409 16.35 -7.93 -5.73
N SER A 410 17.42 -7.77 -4.94
CA SER A 410 17.82 -6.48 -4.37
C SER A 410 18.38 -5.55 -5.45
N ILE A 411 18.02 -4.27 -5.37
CA ILE A 411 18.60 -3.22 -6.21
C ILE A 411 19.88 -2.71 -5.54
N VAL A 412 20.92 -2.48 -6.34
CA VAL A 412 22.21 -1.97 -5.86
C VAL A 412 22.60 -0.71 -6.60
N ALA A 413 22.99 0.29 -5.83
CA ALA A 413 23.50 1.55 -6.35
C ALA A 413 24.78 1.95 -5.63
N THR A 414 25.65 2.67 -6.33
CA THR A 414 26.92 3.15 -5.80
C THR A 414 27.07 4.64 -6.01
N GLY A 415 27.68 5.32 -5.04
CA GLY A 415 28.05 6.72 -5.11
C GLY A 415 29.49 6.93 -4.66
N GLU A 416 30.20 7.80 -5.36
CA GLU A 416 31.61 8.09 -5.10
C GLU A 416 31.84 9.60 -5.02
N LEU A 417 32.61 10.02 -4.02
CA LEU A 417 33.08 11.40 -3.88
C LEU A 417 34.60 11.40 -3.93
N PHE A 418 35.16 12.11 -4.91
CA PHE A 418 36.60 12.16 -5.16
C PHE A 418 37.26 13.34 -4.44
N GLY A 419 38.48 13.13 -3.94
CA GLY A 419 39.23 14.12 -3.20
C GLY A 419 40.68 13.72 -3.00
N ARG A 420 41.32 14.34 -2.01
CA ARG A 420 42.72 14.07 -1.63
C ARG A 420 42.84 13.99 -0.11
N ILE A 421 43.88 13.34 0.40
CA ILE A 421 44.16 13.33 1.83
C ILE A 421 45.05 14.51 2.22
N ALA A 422 44.50 15.42 3.02
CA ALA A 422 45.22 16.55 3.60
C ALA A 422 46.30 16.07 4.59
N PRO A 423 47.44 16.77 4.70
CA PRO A 423 48.50 16.40 5.64
C PRO A 423 48.14 16.68 7.10
N ILE A 424 47.19 17.58 7.35
CA ILE A 424 46.80 18.03 8.69
C ILE A 424 45.26 18.05 8.75
N PRO A 425 44.65 17.47 9.79
CA PRO A 425 43.20 17.56 10.00
C PRO A 425 42.73 19.01 10.15
N LYS A 426 41.63 19.37 9.49
CA LYS A 426 40.97 20.68 9.63
C LYS A 426 39.46 20.51 9.80
N GLY A 427 38.83 21.50 10.42
CA GLY A 427 37.39 21.49 10.70
C GLY A 427 37.00 20.67 11.93
N ASP A 428 35.80 20.94 12.44
CA ASP A 428 35.19 20.31 13.61
C ASP A 428 33.87 19.59 13.28
N GLY A 429 33.40 19.69 12.03
CA GLY A 429 32.20 19.03 11.52
C GLY A 429 32.46 17.60 11.01
N GLY A 430 31.40 16.82 10.90
CA GLY A 430 31.45 15.49 10.27
C GLY A 430 31.87 14.34 11.20
N PHE A 431 32.31 13.23 10.61
CA PHE A 431 32.75 12.00 11.29
C PHE A 431 33.75 11.21 10.43
N GLY A 432 34.40 10.21 10.99
CA GLY A 432 35.33 9.36 10.23
C GLY A 432 36.54 10.14 9.72
N TYR A 433 36.76 10.13 8.40
CA TYR A 433 37.92 10.75 7.75
C TYR A 433 37.64 12.17 7.21
N ASP A 434 36.46 12.74 7.47
CA ASP A 434 36.10 14.08 6.98
C ASP A 434 37.15 15.17 7.28
N PRO A 435 37.81 15.20 8.46
CA PRO A 435 38.80 16.22 8.78
C PRO A 435 40.06 16.19 7.90
N VAL A 436 40.34 15.06 7.25
CA VAL A 436 41.50 14.89 6.37
C VAL A 436 41.12 14.72 4.91
N PHE A 437 39.82 14.62 4.58
CA PHE A 437 39.36 14.47 3.22
C PHE A 437 39.19 15.83 2.54
N PHE A 438 40.19 16.24 1.78
CA PHE A 438 40.25 17.52 1.07
C PHE A 438 39.52 17.46 -0.27
N LEU A 439 38.69 18.47 -0.51
CA LEU A 439 37.93 18.67 -1.74
C LEU A 439 38.51 19.86 -2.50
N PRO A 440 39.26 19.63 -3.60
CA PRO A 440 39.91 20.70 -4.36
C PRO A 440 38.95 21.77 -4.87
N GLU A 441 37.74 21.38 -5.28
CA GLU A 441 36.70 22.29 -5.80
C GLU A 441 36.27 23.35 -4.78
N TYR A 442 36.32 23.02 -3.49
CA TYR A 442 35.91 23.93 -2.40
C TYR A 442 37.09 24.50 -1.62
N ASN A 443 38.31 24.05 -1.93
CA ASN A 443 39.53 24.36 -1.19
C ASN A 443 39.38 24.15 0.32
N LYS A 444 38.69 23.08 0.72
CA LYS A 444 38.31 22.76 2.11
C LYS A 444 38.30 21.26 2.34
N THR A 445 38.51 20.85 3.58
CA THR A 445 38.21 19.49 4.03
C THR A 445 36.69 19.29 4.16
N ALA A 446 36.22 18.05 4.08
CA ALA A 446 34.81 17.73 4.23
C ALA A 446 34.26 18.14 5.61
N ALA A 447 35.10 18.16 6.65
CA ALA A 447 34.75 18.64 7.98
C ALA A 447 34.57 20.16 8.08
N GLU A 448 35.19 20.92 7.18
CA GLU A 448 35.03 22.38 7.06
C GLU A 448 33.80 22.76 6.21
N LEU A 449 33.17 21.78 5.55
CA LEU A 449 31.89 21.98 4.88
C LEU A 449 30.78 21.91 5.93
N GLY A 450 29.95 22.96 6.00
CA GLY A 450 28.74 22.92 6.82
C GLY A 450 27.84 21.75 6.43
N THR A 451 27.08 21.22 7.40
CA THR A 451 26.21 20.03 7.27
C THR A 451 25.32 20.07 6.02
N GLU A 452 24.75 21.24 5.69
CA GLU A 452 23.87 21.40 4.55
C GLU A 452 24.59 21.16 3.21
N MET A 453 25.82 21.65 3.06
CA MET A 453 26.61 21.47 1.85
C MET A 453 27.11 20.04 1.73
N LYS A 454 27.59 19.45 2.84
CA LYS A 454 28.06 18.07 2.88
C LYS A 454 26.95 17.10 2.45
N ASN A 455 25.72 17.31 2.92
CA ASN A 455 24.57 16.47 2.56
C ASN A 455 24.16 16.56 1.08
N LYS A 456 24.61 17.59 0.34
CA LYS A 456 24.34 17.72 -1.10
C LYS A 456 25.33 16.96 -1.96
N ILE A 457 26.57 16.79 -1.49
CA ILE A 457 27.68 16.26 -2.31
C ILE A 457 28.23 14.92 -1.79
N SER A 458 27.71 14.40 -0.69
CA SER A 458 28.24 13.17 -0.10
C SER A 458 28.08 11.96 -1.03
N HIS A 459 29.07 11.08 -1.02
CA HIS A 459 29.02 9.77 -1.68
C HIS A 459 27.73 8.98 -1.36
N ARG A 460 27.24 9.04 -0.11
CA ARG A 460 25.95 8.43 0.28
C ARG A 460 24.75 9.09 -0.41
N LYS A 461 24.70 10.43 -0.51
CA LYS A 461 23.66 11.14 -1.26
C LYS A 461 23.67 10.73 -2.73
N LEU A 462 24.86 10.66 -3.33
CA LEU A 462 25.03 10.24 -4.72
C LEU A 462 24.57 8.79 -4.94
N ALA A 463 24.88 7.89 -4.01
CA ALA A 463 24.45 6.50 -4.05
C ALA A 463 22.92 6.38 -3.95
N ILE A 464 22.29 7.13 -3.03
CA ILE A 464 20.83 7.16 -2.89
C ILE A 464 20.17 7.78 -4.11
N ASP A 465 20.70 8.85 -4.70
CA ASP A 465 20.16 9.41 -5.93
C ASP A 465 20.24 8.44 -7.10
N ALA A 466 21.32 7.66 -7.18
CA ALA A 466 21.42 6.58 -8.15
C ALA A 466 20.39 5.47 -7.90
N LEU A 467 20.20 5.09 -6.63
CA LEU A 467 19.19 4.11 -6.23
C LEU A 467 17.77 4.58 -6.60
N MET A 468 17.41 5.81 -6.26
CA MET A 468 16.09 6.38 -6.55
C MET A 468 15.79 6.42 -8.04
N ARG A 469 16.78 6.77 -8.88
CA ARG A 469 16.63 6.71 -10.34
C ARG A 469 16.37 5.30 -10.85
N GLN A 470 17.03 4.28 -10.27
CA GLN A 470 16.79 2.88 -10.63
C GLN A 470 15.39 2.43 -10.22
N ILE A 471 14.97 2.73 -8.98
CA ILE A 471 13.62 2.47 -8.46
C ILE A 471 12.55 3.06 -9.39
N GLU A 472 12.69 4.33 -9.78
CA GLU A 472 11.76 5.00 -10.70
C GLU A 472 11.71 4.32 -12.07
N SER A 473 12.86 3.88 -12.60
CA SER A 473 12.94 3.20 -13.90
C SER A 473 12.33 1.80 -13.90
N GLU A 474 12.39 1.10 -12.76
CA GLU A 474 11.85 -0.25 -12.58
C GLU A 474 10.37 -0.25 -12.17
N GLY A 475 9.77 0.93 -11.96
CA GLY A 475 8.37 1.05 -11.53
C GLY A 475 8.12 0.46 -10.14
N VAL A 476 9.13 0.41 -9.28
CA VAL A 476 9.01 -0.11 -7.92
C VAL A 476 8.19 0.88 -7.08
N LEU A 477 6.95 0.52 -6.79
CA LEU A 477 6.07 1.28 -5.89
C LEU A 477 6.34 0.90 -4.43
N TRP A 478 6.27 1.90 -3.56
CA TRP A 478 6.70 1.89 -2.16
C TRP A 478 5.70 1.26 -1.20
#